data_AF-A0A945AM97-F1
#
_entry.id   AF-A0A945AM97-F1
#
_cell.length_a   1.000
_cell.length_b   1.000
_cell.length_c   1.000
_cell.angle_alpha   90.00
_cell.angle_beta   90.00
_cell.angle_gamma   90.00
#
_symmetry.space_group_name_H-M   'P 1'
#
loop_
_entity.id
_entity.type
_entity.pdbx_description
1 polymer ?
#
loop_
_entity_poly.entity_id
_entity_poly.type
_entity_poly.pdbx_seq_one_letter_code
_entity_poly.pdbx_strand_id
1 'polypeptide(L)'
;MRHYNKNNIIKAILITSITSLVLVACGDQQKKTPTTKVPAQQYKQAKVLKGSVVDDKGPVRDATIKVADSRGRIIANTSLKDSNNYTLEIPAGTSLPIVITVKPKGSAEKLKAVVISTIVSRYDISPLTTKIANRAKELGGYTRAHMVMAADNTVGVPDANKTSTGFRGDPTKQYGGWH
;
A
#
# COMPACT_ATOMS: atom_id res chain seq x y z
N MET A 1 20.32 -68.44 -23.64
CA MET A 1 21.54 -69.28 -23.59
C MET A 1 22.71 -68.39 -23.18
N ARG A 2 23.41 -68.77 -22.12
CA ARG A 2 24.57 -68.06 -21.55
C ARG A 2 25.74 -68.09 -22.53
N HIS A 3 26.33 -66.95 -22.84
CA HIS A 3 27.70 -66.90 -23.34
C HIS A 3 28.59 -66.22 -22.31
N TYR A 4 29.59 -67.00 -21.91
CA TYR A 4 30.56 -66.75 -20.85
C TYR A 4 31.72 -65.91 -21.40
N ASN A 5 32.21 -65.07 -20.52
CA ASN A 5 33.21 -64.02 -20.68
C ASN A 5 34.62 -64.59 -20.97
N LYS A 6 35.49 -63.82 -21.65
CA LYS A 6 36.94 -64.01 -21.52
C LYS A 6 37.70 -62.68 -21.63
N ASN A 7 38.10 -62.22 -20.45
CA ASN A 7 38.98 -61.08 -20.20
C ASN A 7 40.34 -61.25 -20.89
N ASN A 8 40.90 -60.16 -21.39
CA ASN A 8 42.34 -59.96 -21.45
C ASN A 8 42.71 -58.73 -20.63
N ILE A 9 43.32 -59.01 -19.48
CA ILE A 9 43.98 -58.08 -18.57
C ILE A 9 45.33 -57.73 -19.19
N ILE A 10 45.69 -56.45 -19.33
CA ILE A 10 47.10 -55.99 -19.41
C ILE A 10 47.15 -54.48 -19.10
N LYS A 11 47.82 -54.16 -17.98
CA LYS A 11 48.63 -52.95 -17.64
C LYS A 11 47.86 -51.62 -17.46
N ALA A 12 47.78 -51.05 -16.24
CA ALA A 12 48.82 -50.23 -15.58
C ALA A 12 49.09 -48.93 -16.38
N ILE A 13 49.07 -47.67 -15.88
CA ILE A 13 49.35 -47.06 -14.58
C ILE A 13 49.10 -45.51 -14.73
N LEU A 14 48.96 -44.77 -13.60
CA LEU A 14 49.11 -43.28 -13.41
C LEU A 14 48.01 -42.35 -14.00
N ILE A 15 47.14 -41.71 -13.23
CA ILE A 15 47.29 -40.45 -12.42
C ILE A 15 47.84 -39.26 -13.23
N THR A 16 46.95 -38.32 -13.59
CA THR A 16 47.22 -36.87 -13.60
C THR A 16 45.92 -36.07 -13.44
N SER A 17 45.92 -35.21 -12.41
CA SER A 17 44.93 -34.18 -12.08
C SER A 17 44.64 -33.24 -13.25
N ILE A 18 43.38 -32.79 -13.39
CA ILE A 18 43.03 -31.39 -13.64
C ILE A 18 41.79 -31.08 -12.78
N THR A 19 42.06 -30.43 -11.66
CA THR A 19 41.11 -29.63 -10.87
C THR A 19 40.60 -28.47 -11.74
N SER A 20 39.33 -28.52 -12.14
CA SER A 20 38.60 -27.33 -12.60
C SER A 20 37.79 -26.79 -11.44
N LEU A 21 38.39 -25.90 -10.63
CA LEU A 21 37.62 -25.01 -9.76
C LEU A 21 36.82 -24.07 -10.66
N VAL A 22 35.56 -24.40 -10.94
CA VAL A 22 34.61 -23.41 -11.43
C VAL A 22 34.17 -22.60 -10.21
N LEU A 23 34.88 -21.49 -9.94
CA LEU A 23 34.37 -20.42 -9.10
C LEU A 23 33.22 -19.75 -9.86
N VAL A 24 32.04 -20.39 -9.87
CA VAL A 24 30.80 -19.65 -10.08
C VAL A 24 30.62 -18.83 -8.81
N ALA A 25 31.10 -17.59 -8.82
CA ALA A 25 30.63 -16.56 -7.92
C ALA A 25 29.16 -16.27 -8.29
N CYS A 26 28.28 -17.21 -7.96
CA CYS A 26 26.86 -16.97 -7.86
C CYS A 26 26.71 -16.11 -6.61
N GLY A 27 26.88 -14.80 -6.81
CA GLY A 27 26.55 -13.81 -5.81
C GLY A 27 25.04 -13.83 -5.62
N ASP A 28 24.56 -14.83 -4.87
CA ASP A 28 23.26 -14.78 -4.25
C ASP A 28 23.36 -13.69 -3.19
N GLN A 29 23.22 -12.44 -3.64
CA GLN A 29 22.80 -11.38 -2.75
C GLN A 29 21.39 -11.74 -2.34
N GLN A 30 21.34 -12.61 -1.32
CA GLN A 30 20.18 -12.88 -0.51
C GLN A 30 19.72 -11.51 -0.03
N LYS A 31 18.76 -10.93 -0.76
CA LYS A 31 18.11 -9.69 -0.39
C LYS A 31 17.53 -9.98 0.99
N LYS A 32 18.25 -9.55 2.04
CA LYS A 32 17.75 -9.55 3.40
C LYS A 32 16.61 -8.56 3.41
N THR A 33 15.43 -9.00 2.97
CA THR A 33 14.19 -8.31 3.24
C THR A 33 14.12 -8.14 4.75
N PRO A 34 14.12 -6.90 5.27
CA PRO A 34 13.95 -6.69 6.69
C PRO A 34 12.59 -7.27 7.07
N THR A 35 12.61 -8.44 7.69
CA THR A 35 11.39 -9.14 8.09
C THR A 35 11.02 -8.71 9.50
N THR A 36 11.06 -7.41 9.76
CA THR A 36 10.41 -6.83 10.94
C THR A 36 8.93 -6.70 10.61
N LYS A 37 8.19 -7.81 10.76
CA LYS A 37 6.73 -7.79 10.70
C LYS A 37 6.23 -6.91 11.85
N VAL A 38 5.90 -5.66 11.57
CA VAL A 38 5.23 -4.80 12.54
C VAL A 38 3.90 -5.49 12.89
N PRO A 39 3.66 -5.82 14.17
CA PRO A 39 2.45 -6.51 14.56
C PRO A 39 1.23 -5.67 14.19
N ALA A 40 0.24 -6.31 13.56
CA ALA A 40 -1.00 -5.65 13.19
C ALA A 40 -1.71 -5.15 14.46
N GLN A 41 -2.05 -3.87 14.49
CA GLN A 41 -2.77 -3.29 15.61
C GLN A 41 -4.22 -3.80 15.65
N GLN A 42 -4.78 -3.92 16.84
CA GLN A 42 -6.15 -4.38 17.04
C GLN A 42 -6.85 -3.53 18.10
N TYR A 43 -8.13 -3.24 17.88
CA TYR A 43 -8.94 -2.60 18.90
C TYR A 43 -9.24 -3.58 20.03
N LYS A 44 -8.73 -3.32 21.24
CA LYS A 44 -8.99 -4.16 22.43
C LYS A 44 -10.44 -4.07 22.94
N GLN A 45 -11.08 -2.94 22.69
CA GLN A 45 -12.47 -2.66 23.06
C GLN A 45 -13.15 -1.93 21.90
N ALA A 46 -14.48 -1.83 21.94
CA ALA A 46 -15.22 -1.07 20.93
C ALA A 46 -14.67 0.37 20.85
N LYS A 47 -14.52 0.88 19.62
CA LYS A 47 -13.95 2.20 19.38
C LYS A 47 -14.90 3.04 18.56
N VAL A 48 -15.25 4.21 19.08
CA VAL A 48 -16.01 5.21 18.33
C VAL A 48 -15.08 6.01 17.44
N LEU A 49 -15.34 5.99 16.14
CA LEU A 49 -14.73 6.85 15.13
C LEU A 49 -15.70 7.97 14.74
N LYS A 50 -15.16 9.17 14.55
CA LYS A 50 -15.91 10.37 14.16
C LYS A 50 -15.18 11.10 13.04
N GLY A 51 -15.88 11.98 12.33
CA GLY A 51 -15.26 12.82 11.31
C GLY A 51 -16.30 13.51 10.45
N SER A 52 -15.82 14.28 9.48
CA SER A 52 -16.64 14.95 8.49
C SER A 52 -16.43 14.36 7.10
N VAL A 53 -17.43 14.51 6.23
CA VAL A 53 -17.37 14.10 4.83
C VAL A 53 -17.55 15.30 3.90
N VAL A 54 -16.60 15.49 3.00
CA VAL A 54 -16.59 16.55 2.00
C VAL A 54 -16.24 15.93 0.65
N ASP A 55 -16.89 16.37 -0.42
CA ASP A 55 -16.52 16.07 -1.81
C ASP A 55 -16.07 17.35 -2.53
N ASP A 56 -15.76 17.27 -3.84
CA ASP A 56 -15.35 18.43 -4.63
C ASP A 56 -16.44 19.52 -4.75
N LYS A 57 -17.70 19.20 -4.46
CA LYS A 57 -18.84 20.13 -4.48
C LYS A 57 -19.13 20.72 -3.09
N GLY A 58 -18.53 20.19 -2.04
CA GLY A 58 -18.66 20.69 -0.67
C GLY A 58 -19.08 19.59 0.33
N PRO A 59 -19.74 19.98 1.44
CA PRO A 59 -20.13 19.03 2.48
C PRO A 59 -21.14 17.99 1.97
N VAL A 60 -20.84 16.70 2.15
CA VAL A 60 -21.77 15.61 1.82
C VAL A 60 -22.71 15.40 3.00
N ARG A 61 -24.02 15.61 2.82
CA ARG A 61 -25.03 15.51 3.91
C ARG A 61 -25.93 14.28 3.86
N ASP A 62 -25.97 13.57 2.73
CA ASP A 62 -26.74 12.34 2.55
C ASP A 62 -25.84 11.28 1.89
N ALA A 63 -25.49 10.23 2.63
CA ALA A 63 -24.57 9.19 2.19
C ALA A 63 -24.69 7.92 3.02
N THR A 64 -24.33 6.78 2.42
CA THR A 64 -24.08 5.54 3.17
C THR A 64 -22.59 5.39 3.45
N ILE A 65 -22.23 5.12 4.70
CA ILE A 65 -20.86 4.87 5.14
C ILE A 65 -20.73 3.39 5.52
N LYS A 66 -19.73 2.72 4.97
CA LYS A 66 -19.41 1.32 5.26
C LYS A 66 -17.96 1.18 5.67
N VAL A 67 -17.70 0.33 6.64
CA VAL A 67 -16.34 0.00 7.07
C VAL A 67 -16.05 -1.46 6.83
N ALA A 68 -14.94 -1.72 6.15
CA ALA A 68 -14.49 -3.05 5.81
C ALA A 68 -13.17 -3.40 6.51
N ASP A 69 -13.02 -4.66 6.91
CA ASP A 69 -11.74 -5.21 7.36
C ASP A 69 -10.77 -5.46 6.18
N SER A 70 -9.56 -5.91 6.47
CA SER A 70 -8.54 -6.23 5.46
C SER A 70 -8.96 -7.34 4.48
N ARG A 71 -9.98 -8.13 4.80
CA ARG A 71 -10.57 -9.17 3.95
C ARG A 71 -11.77 -8.65 3.12
N GLY A 72 -12.11 -7.37 3.26
CA GLY A 72 -13.25 -6.76 2.58
C GLY A 72 -14.60 -7.05 3.23
N ARG A 73 -14.64 -7.67 4.42
CA ARG A 73 -15.89 -7.95 5.13
C ARG A 73 -16.37 -6.67 5.82
N ILE A 74 -17.64 -6.34 5.65
CA ILE A 74 -18.24 -5.18 6.31
C ILE A 74 -18.38 -5.46 7.80
N ILE A 75 -17.75 -4.64 8.64
CA ILE A 75 -17.73 -4.79 10.11
C ILE A 75 -18.59 -3.74 10.82
N ALA A 76 -18.88 -2.63 10.15
CA ALA A 76 -19.71 -1.55 10.67
C ALA A 76 -20.29 -0.74 9.51
N ASN A 77 -21.44 -0.11 9.73
CA ASN A 77 -22.07 0.79 8.76
C ASN A 77 -22.85 1.89 9.47
N THR A 78 -23.04 3.02 8.80
CA THR A 78 -23.90 4.13 9.22
C THR A 78 -24.37 4.94 8.02
N SER A 79 -25.23 5.92 8.22
CA SER A 79 -25.71 6.84 7.19
C SER A 79 -25.64 8.28 7.65
N LEU A 80 -25.28 9.19 6.75
CA LEU A 80 -25.46 10.62 6.95
C LEU A 80 -26.90 11.03 6.64
N LYS A 81 -27.48 11.87 7.49
CA LYS A 81 -28.82 12.47 7.33
C LYS A 81 -28.74 13.93 7.73
N ASP A 82 -28.81 14.83 6.75
CA ASP A 82 -28.77 16.29 6.91
C ASP A 82 -27.55 16.84 7.69
N SER A 83 -26.50 16.04 7.83
CA SER A 83 -25.27 16.39 8.51
C SER A 83 -24.11 15.77 7.75
N ASN A 84 -23.00 16.51 7.65
CA ASN A 84 -21.76 15.99 7.07
C ASN A 84 -20.87 15.29 8.09
N ASN A 85 -21.27 15.27 9.38
CA ASN A 85 -20.52 14.60 10.42
C ASN A 85 -21.05 13.18 10.63
N TYR A 86 -20.14 12.22 10.71
CA TYR A 86 -20.47 10.85 11.03
C TYR A 86 -19.96 10.46 12.43
N THR A 87 -20.64 9.49 13.01
CA THR A 87 -20.18 8.74 14.18
C THR A 87 -20.43 7.26 13.90
N LEU A 88 -19.43 6.43 14.17
CA LEU A 88 -19.46 5.00 13.89
C LEU A 88 -18.75 4.23 14.99
N GLU A 89 -19.33 3.14 15.45
CA GLU A 89 -18.69 2.23 16.39
C GLU A 89 -18.01 1.07 15.65
N ILE A 90 -16.73 0.86 15.96
CA ILE A 90 -15.94 -0.27 15.47
C ILE A 90 -15.90 -1.34 16.57
N PRO A 91 -16.30 -2.59 16.29
CA PRO A 91 -16.29 -3.66 17.27
C PRO A 91 -14.89 -3.95 17.84
N ALA A 92 -14.85 -4.37 19.10
CA ALA A 92 -13.66 -4.95 19.71
C ALA A 92 -13.16 -6.16 18.89
N GLY A 93 -11.86 -6.41 18.93
CA GLY A 93 -11.24 -7.50 18.15
C GLY A 93 -11.01 -7.16 16.68
N THR A 94 -11.37 -5.97 16.21
CA THR A 94 -11.10 -5.55 14.83
C THR A 94 -9.60 -5.27 14.64
N SER A 95 -8.97 -6.01 13.71
CA SER A 95 -7.58 -5.77 13.29
C SER A 95 -7.51 -4.66 12.24
N LEU A 96 -6.50 -3.80 12.37
CA LEU A 96 -6.15 -2.79 11.38
C LEU A 96 -5.26 -3.40 10.28
N PRO A 97 -5.28 -2.83 9.06
CA PRO A 97 -6.01 -1.65 8.63
C PRO A 97 -7.50 -1.93 8.32
N ILE A 98 -8.34 -0.92 8.53
CA ILE A 98 -9.75 -0.92 8.08
C ILE A 98 -9.99 0.21 7.08
N VAL A 99 -10.93 -0.01 6.16
CA VAL A 99 -11.24 0.93 5.09
C VAL A 99 -12.64 1.48 5.29
N ILE A 100 -12.75 2.80 5.39
CA ILE A 100 -14.01 3.53 5.42
C ILE A 100 -14.35 3.92 3.98
N THR A 101 -15.52 3.52 3.49
CA THR A 101 -16.03 3.88 2.17
C THR A 101 -17.33 4.64 2.34
N VAL A 102 -17.42 5.80 1.70
CA VAL A 102 -18.62 6.64 1.67
C VAL A 102 -19.19 6.63 0.25
N LYS A 103 -20.48 6.38 0.16
CA LYS A 103 -21.26 6.50 -1.07
C LYS A 103 -22.27 7.64 -0.90
N PRO A 104 -21.97 8.85 -1.38
CA PRO A 104 -22.93 9.95 -1.41
C PRO A 104 -24.17 9.57 -2.23
N LYS A 105 -25.34 10.03 -1.81
CA LYS A 105 -26.57 9.84 -2.57
C LYS A 105 -26.56 10.77 -3.78
N GLY A 106 -26.92 10.24 -4.95
CA GLY A 106 -26.89 11.02 -6.21
C GLY A 106 -25.50 11.21 -6.83
N SER A 107 -24.44 10.62 -6.25
CA SER A 107 -23.12 10.54 -6.88
C SER A 107 -22.72 9.09 -7.15
N ALA A 108 -22.08 8.86 -8.29
CA ALA A 108 -21.42 7.58 -8.57
C ALA A 108 -20.05 7.47 -7.89
N GLU A 109 -19.45 8.61 -7.53
CA GLU A 109 -18.12 8.67 -6.95
C GLU A 109 -18.14 8.22 -5.49
N LYS A 110 -17.19 7.36 -5.12
CA LYS A 110 -17.04 6.85 -3.76
C LYS A 110 -15.83 7.49 -3.11
N LEU A 111 -16.02 8.05 -1.94
CA LEU A 111 -14.92 8.57 -1.13
C LEU A 111 -14.39 7.47 -0.22
N LYS A 112 -13.09 7.53 0.10
CA LYS A 112 -12.41 6.53 0.93
C LYS A 112 -11.46 7.17 1.93
N ALA A 113 -11.36 6.57 3.10
CA ALA A 113 -10.30 6.81 4.07
C ALA A 113 -9.83 5.48 4.67
N VAL A 114 -8.59 5.45 5.17
CA VAL A 114 -7.97 4.24 5.72
C VAL A 114 -7.49 4.52 7.14
N VAL A 115 -7.87 3.64 8.05
CA VAL A 115 -7.52 3.72 9.46
C VAL A 115 -6.39 2.71 9.72
N ILE A 116 -5.23 3.22 10.10
CA ILE A 116 -4.02 2.41 10.37
C ILE A 116 -3.51 2.53 11.81
N SER A 117 -4.19 3.34 12.65
CA SER A 117 -3.83 3.55 14.05
C SER A 117 -5.03 3.41 14.98
N THR A 118 -4.87 2.67 16.08
CA THR A 118 -5.90 2.54 17.13
C THR A 118 -6.02 3.76 18.04
N ILE A 119 -5.02 4.66 18.01
CA ILE A 119 -4.93 5.84 18.87
C ILE A 119 -5.86 6.95 18.34
N VAL A 120 -5.87 7.15 17.02
CA VAL A 120 -6.64 8.20 16.36
C VAL A 120 -8.11 7.78 16.27
N SER A 121 -8.99 8.71 16.63
CA SER A 121 -10.45 8.49 16.66
C SER A 121 -11.21 9.42 15.71
N ARG A 122 -10.51 10.38 15.09
CA ARG A 122 -11.09 11.36 14.17
C ARG A 122 -10.47 11.17 12.78
N TYR A 123 -11.31 10.98 11.78
CA TYR A 123 -10.90 10.78 10.39
C TYR A 123 -11.85 11.54 9.48
N ASP A 124 -11.37 12.64 8.89
CA ASP A 124 -12.13 13.34 7.87
C ASP A 124 -11.99 12.62 6.52
N ILE A 125 -13.05 12.64 5.73
CA ILE A 125 -13.14 11.93 4.46
C ILE A 125 -13.32 12.95 3.35
N SER A 126 -12.39 12.93 2.41
CA SER A 126 -12.31 13.89 1.30
C SER A 126 -11.74 13.25 0.02
N PRO A 127 -11.80 13.95 -1.13
CA PRO A 127 -11.14 13.53 -2.35
C PRO A 127 -9.63 13.28 -2.15
N LEU A 128 -8.97 14.10 -1.32
CA LEU A 128 -7.55 13.90 -0.97
C LEU A 128 -7.32 12.57 -0.25
N THR A 129 -8.10 12.27 0.79
CA THR A 129 -7.96 10.98 1.51
C THR A 129 -8.26 9.78 0.60
N THR A 130 -9.14 9.97 -0.39
CA THR A 130 -9.46 8.96 -1.40
C THR A 130 -8.28 8.70 -2.31
N LYS A 131 -7.60 9.76 -2.78
CA LYS A 131 -6.35 9.66 -3.56
C LYS A 131 -5.26 8.94 -2.77
N ILE A 132 -5.05 9.30 -1.50
CA ILE A 132 -4.09 8.64 -0.61
C ILE A 132 -4.40 7.14 -0.47
N ALA A 133 -5.67 6.80 -0.21
CA ALA A 133 -6.10 5.41 -0.08
C ALA A 133 -5.87 4.62 -1.38
N ASN A 134 -6.23 5.17 -2.53
CA ASN A 134 -6.01 4.50 -3.82
C ASN A 134 -4.51 4.32 -4.09
N ARG A 135 -3.70 5.37 -3.86
CA ARG A 135 -2.25 5.31 -4.07
C ARG A 135 -1.57 4.30 -3.14
N ALA A 136 -1.96 4.25 -1.86
CA ALA A 136 -1.43 3.24 -0.94
C ALA A 136 -1.79 1.81 -1.39
N LYS A 137 -2.99 1.62 -1.94
CA LYS A 137 -3.41 0.33 -2.49
C LYS A 137 -2.55 -0.07 -3.70
N GLU A 138 -2.24 0.86 -4.61
CA GLU A 138 -1.34 0.65 -5.74
C GLU A 138 0.09 0.31 -5.31
N LEU A 139 0.57 0.91 -4.21
CA LEU A 139 1.89 0.63 -3.64
C LEU A 139 1.98 -0.76 -2.97
N GLY A 140 0.91 -1.55 -2.97
CA GLY A 140 0.91 -2.92 -2.41
C GLY A 140 0.12 -3.07 -1.12
N GLY A 141 -0.75 -2.12 -0.78
CA GLY A 141 -1.72 -2.23 0.32
C GLY A 141 -1.52 -1.22 1.44
N TYR A 142 -2.38 -1.28 2.46
CA TYR A 142 -2.51 -0.25 3.50
C TYR A 142 -1.51 -0.39 4.67
N THR A 143 -0.25 -0.62 4.37
CA THR A 143 0.81 -0.61 5.39
C THR A 143 1.14 0.83 5.79
N ARG A 144 1.71 1.04 6.99
CA ARG A 144 2.16 2.38 7.41
C ARG A 144 3.12 3.00 6.40
N ALA A 145 4.06 2.22 5.86
CA ALA A 145 5.03 2.68 4.88
C ALA A 145 4.35 3.15 3.59
N HIS A 146 3.40 2.36 3.05
CA HIS A 146 2.68 2.73 1.83
C HIS A 146 1.73 3.91 2.04
N MET A 147 1.12 4.04 3.23
CA MET A 147 0.25 5.18 3.56
C MET A 147 1.05 6.48 3.66
N VAL A 148 2.23 6.46 4.29
CA VAL A 148 3.12 7.63 4.37
C VAL A 148 3.60 8.01 2.97
N MET A 149 4.11 7.05 2.20
CA MET A 149 4.55 7.29 0.83
C MET A 149 3.41 7.79 -0.06
N ALA A 150 2.20 7.24 0.08
CA ALA A 150 1.02 7.69 -0.65
C ALA A 150 0.66 9.13 -0.29
N ALA A 151 0.67 9.49 1.00
CA ALA A 151 0.42 10.85 1.46
C ALA A 151 1.42 11.82 0.80
N ASP A 152 2.72 11.57 0.96
CA ASP A 152 3.80 12.41 0.41
C ASP A 152 3.65 12.62 -1.11
N ASN A 153 3.32 11.56 -1.85
CA ASN A 153 3.16 11.63 -3.30
C ASN A 153 1.88 12.34 -3.75
N THR A 154 0.84 12.40 -2.91
CA THR A 154 -0.42 13.08 -3.24
C THR A 154 -0.41 14.58 -2.93
N VAL A 155 0.47 15.03 -2.02
CA VAL A 155 0.67 16.47 -1.75
C VAL A 155 1.72 17.11 -2.66
N GLY A 156 2.49 16.31 -3.40
CA GLY A 156 3.51 16.78 -4.35
C GLY A 156 3.00 16.88 -5.79
N VAL A 157 2.95 18.12 -6.30
CA VAL A 157 2.86 18.62 -7.70
C VAL A 157 2.09 17.74 -8.71
N PRO A 158 1.06 18.27 -9.42
CA PRO A 158 0.33 17.53 -10.45
C PRO A 158 1.25 16.83 -11.46
N ASP A 159 0.87 15.63 -11.91
CA ASP A 159 1.68 14.84 -12.85
C ASP A 159 1.98 15.58 -14.17
N ALA A 160 1.17 16.57 -14.53
CA ALA A 160 1.44 17.51 -15.63
C ALA A 160 2.76 18.28 -15.48
N ASN A 161 3.26 18.44 -14.26
CA ASN A 161 4.55 19.06 -13.93
C ASN A 161 5.65 18.04 -13.62
N LYS A 162 5.39 16.72 -13.74
CA LYS A 162 6.37 15.64 -13.50
C LYS A 162 6.84 14.97 -14.80
N THR A 163 6.72 15.63 -15.95
CA THR A 163 7.35 15.15 -17.17
C THR A 163 8.83 15.57 -17.21
N SER A 164 9.69 14.56 -17.19
CA SER A 164 11.10 14.61 -17.51
C SER A 164 11.34 15.22 -18.90
N THR A 165 11.78 16.48 -18.94
CA THR A 165 12.74 16.95 -19.95
C THR A 165 13.62 18.03 -19.30
N GLY A 166 14.89 17.70 -19.05
CA GLY A 166 15.95 18.70 -19.05
C GLY A 166 16.07 19.57 -17.80
N PHE A 167 17.13 19.31 -17.06
CA PHE A 167 17.88 20.31 -16.31
C PHE A 167 17.91 21.69 -17.00
N ARG A 168 17.60 22.73 -16.21
CA ARG A 168 17.74 24.19 -16.42
C ARG A 168 16.71 24.91 -17.29
N GLY A 169 15.58 25.23 -16.69
CA GLY A 169 14.87 26.48 -16.95
C GLY A 169 14.97 27.37 -15.72
N ASP A 170 15.61 28.52 -15.85
CA ASP A 170 15.74 29.56 -14.82
C ASP A 170 14.38 29.86 -14.13
N PRO A 171 14.28 29.75 -12.79
CA PRO A 171 13.03 29.97 -12.05
C PRO A 171 12.53 31.42 -12.07
N THR A 172 13.28 32.37 -12.66
CA THR A 172 12.90 33.79 -12.67
C THR A 172 11.79 34.15 -13.67
N LYS A 173 11.34 33.24 -14.55
CA LYS A 173 10.28 33.57 -15.53
C LYS A 173 8.83 33.35 -15.06
N GLN A 174 8.59 32.79 -13.88
CA GLN A 174 7.22 32.61 -13.35
C GLN A 174 6.73 33.72 -12.40
N TYR A 175 7.61 34.65 -12.02
CA TYR A 175 7.20 35.90 -11.40
C TYR A 175 7.39 37.01 -12.41
N GLY A 176 6.30 37.33 -13.12
CA GLY A 176 6.24 38.50 -13.99
C GLY A 176 6.77 39.73 -13.25
N GLY A 177 7.64 40.47 -13.94
CA GLY A 177 8.20 41.71 -13.44
C GLY A 177 7.09 42.64 -13.00
N TRP A 178 7.15 43.07 -11.74
CA TRP A 178 6.60 44.35 -11.36
C TRP A 178 7.59 45.38 -11.89
N HIS A 179 7.20 46.12 -12.94
CA HIS A 179 7.55 47.52 -13.25
C HIS A 179 6.84 47.92 -14.55
#